data_AF-A0A3C1YG57-F1
#
_entry.id   AF-A0A3C1YG57-F1
#
_cell.length_a   1.000
_cell.length_b   1.000
_cell.length_c   1.000
_cell.angle_alpha   90.00
_cell.angle_beta   90.00
_cell.angle_gamma   90.00
#
_symmetry.space_group_name_H-M   'P 1'
#
loop_
_entity.id
_entity.type
_entity.pdbx_description
1 polymer ?
#
loop_
_entity_poly.entity_id
_entity_poly.type
_entity_poly.pdbx_seq_one_letter_code
_entity_poly.pdbx_strand_id
1 'polypeptide(L)' 'MRAVPLSPPVAGTSYVEGILELEPHLQIDDKLDFFREPDNPHDAKAIVIKNVDGLKIGYVKVFLHE' A
#
# COMPACT_ATOMS: atom_id res chain seq x y z
N MET A 1 4.62 15.51 -16.79
CA MET A 1 4.32 14.17 -16.21
C MET A 1 5.40 13.85 -15.19
N ARG A 2 5.06 13.61 -13.93
CA ARG A 2 6.04 13.13 -12.93
C ARG A 2 6.09 11.60 -13.01
N ALA A 3 7.29 11.05 -13.12
CA ALA A 3 7.50 9.61 -13.15
C ALA A 3 7.12 9.01 -11.79
N VAL A 4 6.18 8.07 -11.78
CA VAL A 4 6.00 7.17 -10.65
C VAL A 4 7.08 6.09 -10.81
N PRO A 5 7.92 5.82 -9.80
CA PRO A 5 8.87 4.72 -9.89
C PRO A 5 8.12 3.42 -10.21
N LEU A 6 8.73 2.57 -11.05
CA LEU A 6 8.14 1.28 -11.46
C LEU A 6 7.84 0.36 -10.26
N SER A 7 8.45 0.63 -9.11
CA SER A 7 8.22 -0.02 -7.81
C SER A 7 8.05 1.02 -6.68
N PRO A 8 6.83 1.53 -6.43
CA PRO A 8 6.63 2.46 -5.33
C PRO A 8 6.81 1.74 -3.97
N PRO A 9 7.49 2.34 -2.98
CA PRO A 9 7.60 1.75 -1.67
C PRO A 9 6.24 1.72 -0.95
N VAL A 10 6.08 0.73 -0.06
CA VAL A 10 4.92 0.63 0.82
C VAL A 10 5.16 1.47 2.07
N ALA A 11 4.15 2.20 2.53
CA ALA A 11 4.17 2.97 3.77
C ALA A 11 2.98 2.61 4.67
N GLY A 12 3.12 2.95 5.96
CA GLY A 12 2.04 2.81 6.94
C GLY A 12 1.82 1.37 7.44
N THR A 13 2.75 0.45 7.17
CA THR A 13 2.68 -0.96 7.63
C THR A 13 2.51 -1.06 9.14
N SER A 14 3.18 -0.21 9.93
CA SER A 14 3.07 -0.20 11.40
C SER A 14 1.66 0.14 11.94
N TYR A 15 0.75 0.67 11.10
CA TYR A 15 -0.64 0.96 11.47
C TYR A 15 -1.62 -0.11 11.00
N VAL A 16 -1.13 -1.16 10.35
CA VAL A 16 -1.95 -2.29 9.91
C VAL A 16 -2.04 -3.30 11.06
N GLU A 17 -3.27 -3.56 11.49
CA GLU A 17 -3.56 -4.62 12.46
C GLU A 17 -3.18 -5.99 11.86
N GLY A 18 -2.46 -6.82 12.61
CA GLY A 18 -2.02 -8.13 12.15
C GLY A 18 -0.78 -8.12 11.24
N ILE A 19 -0.10 -6.98 11.05
CA ILE A 19 1.00 -6.89 10.08
C ILE A 19 2.19 -7.80 10.41
N LEU A 20 2.50 -8.00 11.70
CA LEU A 20 3.59 -8.88 12.12
C LEU A 20 3.24 -10.35 11.92
N GLU A 21 1.96 -10.71 12.01
CA GLU A 21 1.49 -12.05 11.64
C GLU A 21 1.45 -12.24 10.13
N LEU A 22 1.16 -11.20 9.35
CA LEU A 22 1.08 -11.26 7.89
C LEU A 22 2.48 -11.29 7.23
N GLU A 23 3.45 -10.55 7.77
CA GLU A 23 4.80 -10.40 7.21
C GLU A 23 5.47 -11.73 6.81
N PRO A 24 5.49 -12.79 7.65
CA PRO A 24 6.13 -14.06 7.30
C PRO A 24 5.49 -14.78 6.10
N HIS A 25 4.26 -14.42 5.75
CA HIS A 25 3.49 -15.01 4.66
C HIS A 25 3.58 -14.21 3.36
N LEU A 26 4.21 -13.02 3.37
CA LEU A 26 4.46 -12.23 2.17
C LEU A 26 5.79 -12.63 1.54
N GLN A 27 5.77 -13.04 0.28
CA GLN A 27 6.93 -13.50 -0.47
C GLN A 27 7.26 -12.56 -1.63
N ILE A 28 8.51 -12.64 -2.10
CA ILE A 28 8.90 -12.01 -3.35
C ILE A 28 8.04 -12.61 -4.47
N ASP A 29 7.61 -11.75 -5.40
CA ASP A 29 6.71 -12.08 -6.53
C ASP A 29 5.25 -12.40 -6.16
N ASP A 30 4.86 -12.25 -4.89
CA ASP A 30 3.45 -12.29 -4.53
C ASP A 30 2.67 -11.17 -5.23
N LYS A 31 1.46 -11.53 -5.68
CA LYS A 31 0.54 -10.58 -6.28
C LYS A 31 -0.11 -9.72 -5.21
N LEU A 32 -0.05 -8.42 -5.43
CA LEU A 32 -0.71 -7.42 -4.60
C LEU A 32 -1.72 -6.64 -5.44
N ASP A 33 -2.85 -6.33 -4.82
CA ASP A 33 -3.91 -5.55 -5.42
C ASP A 33 -3.86 -4.11 -4.92
N PHE A 34 -4.14 -3.17 -5.84
CA PHE A 34 -4.08 -1.73 -5.61
C PHE A 34 -5.46 -1.11 -5.78
N PHE A 35 -5.96 -0.44 -4.75
CA PHE A 35 -7.28 0.19 -4.76
C PHE A 35 -7.20 1.67 -4.43
N ARG A 36 -7.95 2.49 -5.16
CA ARG A 36 -8.12 3.91 -4.86
C ARG A 36 -9.11 4.08 -3.70
N GLU A 37 -8.76 4.90 -2.72
CA GLU A 37 -9.69 5.35 -1.67
C GLU A 37 -9.97 6.86 -1.86
N PRO A 38 -10.88 7.27 -2.76
CA PRO A 38 -11.17 8.68 -3.02
C PRO A 38 -11.75 9.41 -1.81
N ASP A 39 -12.44 8.67 -0.93
CA ASP A 39 -13.04 9.17 0.31
C ASP A 39 -12.11 9.01 1.53
N ASN A 40 -10.82 8.72 1.31
CA ASN A 40 -9.86 8.64 2.41
C ASN A 40 -9.74 10.02 3.10
N PRO A 41 -9.90 10.10 4.43
CA PRO A 41 -9.98 11.38 5.15
C PRO A 41 -8.68 12.17 5.16
N HIS A 42 -7.55 11.55 4.83
CA HIS A 42 -6.22 12.17 4.86
C HIS A 42 -5.70 12.52 3.47
N ASP A 43 -5.95 11.68 2.48
CA ASP A 43 -5.48 11.88 1.10
C ASP A 43 -6.47 11.28 0.09
N ALA A 44 -7.18 12.13 -0.66
CA ALA A 44 -8.07 11.69 -1.75
C ALA A 44 -7.32 10.94 -2.89
N LYS A 45 -5.99 10.98 -2.88
CA LYS A 45 -5.09 10.20 -3.74
C LYS A 45 -4.42 9.06 -2.98
N ALA A 46 -5.00 8.53 -1.91
CA ALA A 46 -4.52 7.32 -1.22
C ALA A 46 -4.78 6.03 -2.04
N ILE A 47 -3.71 5.25 -2.29
CA ILE A 47 -3.80 3.91 -2.88
C ILE A 47 -3.52 2.89 -1.78
N VAL A 48 -4.52 2.13 -1.36
CA VAL A 48 -4.34 1.03 -0.42
C VAL A 48 -3.82 -0.20 -1.16
N ILE A 49 -2.88 -0.90 -0.54
CA ILE A 49 -2.27 -2.14 -1.05
C ILE A 49 -2.81 -3.30 -0.20
N LYS A 50 -3.28 -4.34 -0.89
CA LYS A 50 -3.82 -5.55 -0.25
C LYS A 50 -3.19 -6.80 -0.88
N ASN A 51 -3.13 -7.90 -0.13
CA ASN A 51 -2.85 -9.21 -0.72
C ASN A 51 -4.09 -9.77 -1.44
N VAL A 52 -3.95 -10.93 -2.08
CA VAL A 52 -5.05 -11.60 -2.80
C VAL A 52 -6.22 -12.03 -1.91
N ASP A 53 -6.00 -12.18 -0.59
CA ASP A 53 -7.06 -12.45 0.39
C ASP A 53 -7.79 -11.18 0.85
N GLY A 54 -7.40 -10.01 0.33
CA GLY A 54 -7.95 -8.71 0.69
C GLY A 54 -7.40 -8.12 2.00
N LEU A 55 -6.39 -8.74 2.61
CA LEU A 55 -5.73 -8.23 3.81
C LEU A 55 -4.90 -7.00 3.45
N LYS A 56 -5.07 -5.93 4.23
CA LYS A 56 -4.34 -4.67 4.04
C LYS A 56 -2.88 -4.87 4.40
N ILE A 57 -1.98 -4.34 3.56
CA ILE A 57 -0.52 -4.34 3.81
C ILE A 57 -0.04 -2.92 4.12
N GLY A 58 -0.65 -1.92 3.49
CA GLY A 58 -0.28 -0.52 3.69
C GLY A 58 -0.82 0.36 2.56
N TYR A 59 -0.11 1.44 2.30
CA TYR A 59 -0.40 2.37 1.22
C TYR A 59 0.80 2.57 0.30
N VAL A 60 0.55 2.92 -0.96
CA VAL A 60 1.59 3.42 -1.86
C VAL A 60 2.18 4.69 -1.26
N LYS A 61 3.50 4.71 -1.02
CA LYS A 61 4.21 5.95 -0.67
C LYS A 61 4.30 6.83 -1.90
N VAL A 62 3.47 7.86 -1.94
CA VAL A 62 3.51 8.88 -2.99
C VAL A 62 4.63 9.87 -2.64
N PHE A 63 5.59 10.07 -3.55
CA PHE A 63 6.69 11.04 -3.40
C PHE A 63 6.28 12.50 -3.65
N LEU A 64 4.99 12.83 -3.55
CA LEU A 64 4.48 14.18 -3.76
C LEU A 64 4.24 14.82 -2.39
N HIS A 65 5.30 15.31 -1.77
CA HIS A 65 5.19 16.53 -0.97
C HIS A 65 5.73 17.67 -1.84
N GLU A 66 4.90 18.70 -2.00
CA GLU A 66 5.34 20.02 -2.46
C GLU A 66 6.22 20.66 -1.38
#